data_AF-A0A7Y8ME44-F1
#
_entry.id   AF-A0A7Y8ME44-F1
#
_cell.length_a   1.000
_cell.length_b   1.000
_cell.length_c   1.000
_cell.angle_alpha   90.00
_cell.angle_beta   90.00
_cell.angle_gamma   90.00
#
_symmetry.space_group_name_H-M   'P 1'
#
loop_
_entity.id
_entity.type
_entity.pdbx_description
1 polymer ?
#
loop_
_entity_poly.entity_id
_entity_poly.type
_entity_poly.pdbx_seq_one_letter_code
_entity_poly.pdbx_strand_id
1 'polypeptide(L)'
;MSASVRRKLTTILAADADGYSRAMEADEVRAMAALQAARRVFAGLIERHHGRIANTAGDGLIAEFGSVVEAVQCAIEVQRELGADPDSALRFRIGVHLGDVMIDGDDLLGEGVNLAARLQAMAEPGGILISQQVYDQVQKKLSVGFEYLGERKPKNFEESVAVYGVTPPGAAPAKPAKGRSHQARAARPAARTAGAGELKPRIMRLLRVFGAIVAVLFAIDLATGGPMWAHWVALILATIAAYRAAPLMARGWLSVSDARLLVIIALLALINAFSWSGELWAIWPAAAIVLIALLGRLLARG
;
A
#
# COMPACT_ATOMS: atom_id res chain seq x y z
N MET A 1 8.55 25.28 -0.36
CA MET A 1 7.34 25.06 0.45
C MET A 1 7.42 23.63 0.98
N SER A 2 7.58 23.46 2.30
CA SER A 2 7.63 22.12 2.91
C SER A 2 6.27 21.46 2.74
N ALA A 3 6.22 20.25 2.19
CA ALA A 3 5.00 19.45 2.15
C ALA A 3 4.60 19.17 3.61
N SER A 4 3.59 19.89 4.10
CA SER A 4 3.15 19.75 5.49
C SER A 4 2.39 18.43 5.61
N VAL A 5 3.07 17.40 6.14
CA VAL A 5 2.41 16.16 6.53
C VAL A 5 1.39 16.50 7.61
N ARG A 6 0.10 16.32 7.32
CA ARG A 6 -0.99 16.65 8.26
C ARG A 6 -1.58 15.36 8.81
N ARG A 7 -1.66 15.25 10.15
CA ARG A 7 -2.39 14.15 10.81
C ARG A 7 -3.87 14.45 10.87
N LYS A 8 -4.70 13.43 10.68
CA LYS A 8 -6.16 13.51 10.70
C LYS A 8 -6.71 12.20 11.23
N LEU A 9 -7.66 12.29 12.17
CA LEU A 9 -8.51 11.17 12.52
C LEU A 9 -9.60 11.02 11.46
N THR A 10 -9.67 9.90 10.76
CA THR A 10 -10.62 9.66 9.67
C THR A 10 -11.09 8.22 9.66
N THR A 11 -12.21 7.94 8.98
CA THR A 11 -12.67 6.56 8.76
C THR A 11 -12.10 6.06 7.44
N ILE A 12 -11.38 4.95 7.46
CA ILE A 12 -10.76 4.33 6.31
C ILE A 12 -11.59 3.10 5.91
N LEU A 13 -11.96 3.04 4.64
CA LEU A 13 -12.52 1.87 3.98
C LEU A 13 -11.46 1.30 3.04
N ALA A 14 -11.15 0.02 3.18
CA ALA A 14 -10.30 -0.73 2.27
C ALA A 14 -11.13 -1.82 1.58
N ALA A 15 -10.97 -1.98 0.28
CA ALA A 15 -11.65 -2.99 -0.52
C ALA A 15 -10.74 -3.66 -1.53
N ASP A 16 -10.93 -4.96 -1.73
CA ASP A 16 -10.16 -5.77 -2.69
C ASP A 16 -11.02 -6.86 -3.30
N ALA A 17 -10.74 -7.21 -4.55
CA ALA A 17 -11.46 -8.24 -5.30
C ALA A 17 -10.88 -9.62 -5.00
N ASP A 18 -11.71 -10.54 -4.50
CA ASP A 18 -11.33 -11.93 -4.36
C ASP A 18 -11.25 -12.62 -5.73
N GLY A 19 -10.23 -13.46 -5.92
CA GLY A 19 -10.09 -14.27 -7.13
C GLY A 19 -9.71 -13.51 -8.42
N TYR A 20 -9.42 -12.21 -8.37
CA TYR A 20 -9.10 -11.40 -9.56
C TYR A 20 -7.98 -12.00 -10.41
N SER A 21 -6.89 -12.50 -9.80
CA SER A 21 -5.79 -13.14 -10.55
C SER A 21 -6.26 -14.36 -11.35
N ARG A 22 -7.18 -15.16 -10.81
CA ARG A 22 -7.74 -16.33 -11.50
C ARG A 22 -8.68 -15.92 -12.64
N ALA A 23 -9.47 -14.87 -12.42
CA ALA A 23 -10.33 -14.32 -13.47
C ALA A 23 -9.50 -13.75 -14.63
N MET A 24 -8.39 -13.07 -14.33
CA MET A 24 -7.43 -12.57 -15.32
C MET A 24 -6.79 -13.70 -16.14
N GLU A 25 -6.40 -14.81 -15.51
CA GLU A 25 -5.84 -15.98 -16.22
C GLU A 25 -6.86 -16.65 -17.16
N ALA A 26 -8.15 -16.59 -16.83
CA ALA A 26 -9.22 -17.20 -17.62
C ALA A 26 -9.67 -16.33 -18.81
N ASP A 27 -9.91 -15.04 -18.57
CA ASP A 27 -10.36 -14.07 -19.58
C ASP A 27 -9.98 -12.65 -19.12
N GLU A 28 -8.82 -12.18 -19.57
CA GLU A 28 -8.27 -10.87 -19.21
C GLU A 28 -9.22 -9.71 -19.51
N VAL A 29 -9.94 -9.78 -20.65
CA VAL A 29 -10.82 -8.69 -21.11
C VAL A 29 -12.07 -8.63 -20.22
N ARG A 30 -12.68 -9.77 -19.94
CA ARG A 30 -13.86 -9.85 -19.06
C ARG A 30 -13.52 -9.47 -17.62
N ALA A 31 -12.39 -9.95 -17.09
CA ALA A 31 -11.95 -9.63 -15.74
C ALA A 31 -11.66 -8.13 -15.57
N MET A 32 -11.02 -7.51 -16.57
CA MET A 32 -10.77 -6.06 -16.57
C MET A 32 -12.09 -5.28 -16.65
N ALA A 33 -13.03 -5.68 -17.50
CA ALA A 33 -14.34 -5.03 -17.62
C ALA A 33 -15.15 -5.12 -16.31
N ALA A 34 -15.16 -6.30 -15.67
CA ALA A 34 -15.81 -6.50 -14.38
C ALA A 34 -15.18 -5.63 -13.28
N LEU A 35 -13.84 -5.56 -13.22
CA LEU A 35 -13.15 -4.71 -12.26
C LEU A 35 -13.45 -3.22 -12.49
N GLN A 36 -13.50 -2.78 -13.75
CA GLN A 36 -13.86 -1.39 -14.09
C GLN A 36 -15.30 -1.05 -13.72
N ALA A 37 -16.25 -1.97 -13.98
CA ALA A 37 -17.65 -1.80 -13.59
C ALA A 37 -17.77 -1.68 -12.06
N ALA A 38 -17.13 -2.57 -11.32
CA ALA A 38 -17.10 -2.52 -9.86
C ALA A 38 -16.48 -1.21 -9.35
N ARG A 39 -15.35 -0.76 -9.93
CA ARG A 39 -14.72 0.53 -9.56
C ARG A 39 -15.64 1.72 -9.78
N ARG A 40 -16.50 1.71 -10.82
CA ARG A 40 -17.50 2.76 -11.04
C ARG A 40 -18.58 2.75 -9.95
N VAL A 41 -19.05 1.57 -9.55
CA VAL A 41 -19.99 1.41 -8.43
C VAL A 41 -19.39 1.95 -7.14
N PHE A 42 -18.15 1.56 -6.81
CA PHE A 42 -17.43 2.11 -5.67
C PHE A 42 -17.31 3.64 -5.74
N ALA A 43 -16.83 4.19 -6.85
CA ALA A 43 -16.67 5.65 -6.99
C ALA A 43 -17.99 6.40 -6.79
N GLY A 44 -19.07 5.95 -7.42
CA GLY A 44 -20.38 6.58 -7.29
C GLY A 44 -21.00 6.44 -5.89
N LEU A 45 -20.78 5.33 -5.18
CA LEU A 45 -21.25 5.18 -3.80
C LEU A 45 -20.40 5.95 -2.80
N ILE A 46 -19.08 5.93 -2.95
CA ILE A 46 -18.16 6.69 -2.09
C ILE A 46 -18.48 8.17 -2.17
N GLU A 47 -18.67 8.72 -3.36
CA GLU A 47 -19.03 10.12 -3.55
C GLU A 47 -20.42 10.45 -2.96
N ARG A 48 -21.42 9.58 -3.18
CA ARG A 48 -22.77 9.73 -2.60
C ARG A 48 -22.76 9.77 -1.07
N HIS A 49 -21.84 9.04 -0.44
CA HIS A 49 -21.66 8.98 1.02
C HIS A 49 -20.56 9.95 1.51
N HIS A 50 -20.27 11.02 0.74
CA HIS A 50 -19.32 12.08 1.12
C HIS A 50 -17.89 11.58 1.44
N GLY A 51 -17.51 10.44 0.88
CA GLY A 51 -16.18 9.88 0.95
C GLY A 51 -15.28 10.36 -0.19
N ARG A 52 -13.97 10.14 -0.02
CA ARG A 52 -12.94 10.43 -1.02
C ARG A 52 -12.09 9.19 -1.27
N ILE A 53 -11.92 8.81 -2.53
CA ILE A 53 -10.95 7.77 -2.90
C ILE A 53 -9.55 8.35 -2.70
N ALA A 54 -8.74 7.68 -1.89
CA ALA A 54 -7.34 8.05 -1.71
C ALA A 54 -6.48 7.29 -2.72
N ASN A 55 -5.49 7.98 -3.27
CA ASN A 55 -4.48 7.32 -4.07
C ASN A 55 -3.54 6.60 -3.08
N THR A 56 -3.42 5.29 -3.16
CA THR A 56 -2.54 4.55 -2.26
C THR A 56 -1.66 3.63 -3.08
N ALA A 57 -0.43 3.41 -2.63
CA ALA A 57 0.52 2.50 -3.26
C ALA A 57 0.07 1.04 -3.11
N GLY A 58 -0.92 0.62 -3.90
CA GLY A 58 -1.52 -0.70 -3.86
C GLY A 58 -2.50 -0.95 -5.01
N ASP A 59 -2.93 -2.20 -5.14
CA ASP A 59 -3.94 -2.70 -6.08
C ASP A 59 -5.37 -2.66 -5.50
N GLY A 60 -5.49 -2.57 -4.18
CA GLY A 60 -6.76 -2.39 -3.47
C GLY A 60 -7.30 -0.96 -3.52
N LEU A 61 -8.61 -0.82 -3.40
CA LEU A 61 -9.29 0.47 -3.29
C LEU A 61 -9.26 0.94 -1.83
N ILE A 62 -8.82 2.18 -1.61
CA ILE A 62 -8.84 2.83 -0.30
C ILE A 62 -9.64 4.12 -0.41
N ALA A 63 -10.55 4.34 0.52
CA ALA A 63 -11.33 5.56 0.63
C ALA A 63 -11.35 6.07 2.07
N GLU A 64 -11.40 7.39 2.24
CA GLU A 64 -11.66 8.02 3.52
C GLU A 64 -13.06 8.64 3.60
N PHE A 65 -13.61 8.66 4.81
CA PHE A 65 -14.89 9.27 5.13
C PHE A 65 -14.76 10.11 6.39
N GLY A 66 -15.42 11.28 6.37
CA GLY A 66 -15.54 12.13 7.56
C GLY A 66 -16.46 11.53 8.63
N SER A 67 -17.38 10.65 8.24
CA SER A 67 -18.33 9.99 9.14
C SER A 67 -18.16 8.47 9.10
N VAL A 68 -18.11 7.86 10.29
CA VAL A 68 -18.06 6.41 10.45
C VAL A 68 -19.35 5.74 9.93
N VAL A 69 -20.49 6.42 10.12
CA VAL A 69 -21.81 5.90 9.71
C VAL A 69 -21.89 5.83 8.20
N GLU A 70 -21.46 6.88 7.51
CA GLU A 70 -21.44 6.95 6.03
C GLU A 70 -20.52 5.89 5.43
N ALA A 71 -19.34 5.67 6.03
CA ALA A 71 -18.41 4.63 5.57
C ALA A 71 -19.05 3.23 5.62
N VAL A 72 -19.74 2.91 6.71
CA VAL A 72 -20.39 1.60 6.88
C VAL A 72 -21.63 1.47 5.97
N GLN A 73 -22.43 2.52 5.82
CA GLN A 73 -23.56 2.53 4.87
C GLN A 73 -23.09 2.34 3.44
N CYS A 74 -22.05 3.07 3.02
CA CYS A 74 -21.40 2.89 1.73
C CYS A 74 -20.94 1.44 1.53
N ALA A 75 -20.28 0.83 2.51
CA ALA A 75 -19.83 -0.56 2.42
C ALA A 75 -21.00 -1.54 2.22
N ILE A 76 -22.10 -1.35 2.96
CA ILE A 76 -23.31 -2.18 2.84
C ILE A 76 -23.95 -2.03 1.46
N GLU A 77 -24.10 -0.80 0.98
CA GLU A 77 -24.69 -0.52 -0.33
C GLU A 77 -23.84 -1.08 -1.47
N VAL A 78 -22.50 -0.96 -1.38
CA VAL A 78 -21.58 -1.55 -2.36
C VAL A 78 -21.77 -3.06 -2.42
N GLN A 79 -21.79 -3.76 -1.28
CA GLN A 79 -21.99 -5.21 -1.27
C GLN A 79 -23.36 -5.60 -1.81
N ARG A 80 -24.40 -4.79 -1.55
CA ARG A 80 -25.73 -5.03 -2.09
C ARG A 80 -25.78 -4.86 -3.60
N GLU A 81 -25.16 -3.80 -4.13
CA GLU A 81 -25.16 -3.49 -5.56
C GLU A 81 -24.32 -4.50 -6.35
N LEU A 82 -23.12 -4.82 -5.86
CA LEU A 82 -22.24 -5.82 -6.50
C LEU A 82 -22.71 -7.26 -6.30
N GLY A 83 -23.45 -7.54 -5.24
CA GLY A 83 -24.04 -8.86 -4.96
C GLY A 83 -25.41 -9.09 -5.62
N ALA A 84 -26.05 -8.05 -6.16
CA ALA A 84 -27.33 -8.16 -6.87
C ALA A 84 -27.16 -8.75 -8.27
N ASP A 85 -25.97 -8.65 -8.86
CA ASP A 85 -25.63 -9.26 -10.15
C ASP A 85 -25.03 -10.66 -9.91
N PRO A 86 -25.77 -11.75 -10.16
CA PRO A 86 -25.25 -13.11 -10.00
C PRO A 86 -24.15 -13.45 -11.03
N ASP A 87 -24.06 -12.69 -12.13
CA ASP A 87 -23.00 -12.81 -13.14
C ASP A 87 -21.77 -11.93 -12.79
N SER A 88 -21.82 -11.18 -11.69
CA SER A 88 -20.67 -10.47 -11.15
C SER A 88 -19.58 -11.46 -10.79
N ALA A 89 -18.58 -11.57 -11.68
CA ALA A 89 -17.48 -12.50 -11.56
C ALA A 89 -16.55 -12.20 -10.37
N LEU A 90 -16.68 -11.02 -9.75
CA LEU A 90 -15.78 -10.55 -8.69
C LEU A 90 -16.55 -10.25 -7.41
N ARG A 91 -16.23 -10.98 -6.35
CA ARG A 91 -16.70 -10.69 -5.00
C ARG A 91 -15.68 -9.81 -4.29
N PHE A 92 -16.15 -8.78 -3.60
CA PHE A 92 -15.28 -7.86 -2.89
C PHE A 92 -15.25 -8.17 -1.40
N ARG A 93 -14.09 -8.01 -0.82
CA ARG A 93 -13.87 -8.03 0.63
C ARG A 93 -13.72 -6.58 1.08
N ILE A 94 -14.39 -6.20 2.18
CA ILE A 94 -14.35 -4.83 2.68
C ILE A 94 -13.93 -4.81 4.16
N GLY A 95 -13.02 -3.90 4.50
CA GLY A 95 -12.59 -3.60 5.86
C GLY A 95 -12.80 -2.13 6.19
N VAL A 96 -13.37 -1.81 7.35
CA VAL A 96 -13.59 -0.42 7.80
C VAL A 96 -12.96 -0.21 9.17
N HIS A 97 -12.19 0.88 9.31
CA HIS A 97 -11.53 1.24 10.55
C HIS A 97 -11.56 2.76 10.77
N LEU A 98 -11.74 3.21 12.02
CA LEU A 98 -11.56 4.60 12.43
C LEU A 98 -10.19 4.74 13.10
N GLY A 99 -9.30 5.52 12.49
CA GLY A 99 -7.92 5.64 12.96
C GLY A 99 -7.23 6.93 12.53
N ASP A 100 -6.12 7.22 13.19
CA ASP A 100 -5.27 8.37 12.86
C ASP A 100 -4.38 8.05 11.66
N VAL A 101 -4.33 8.99 10.72
CA VAL A 101 -3.60 8.86 9.45
C VAL A 101 -2.86 10.14 9.12
N MET A 102 -1.78 10.01 8.36
CA MET A 102 -1.04 11.11 7.76
C MET A 102 -1.51 11.30 6.33
N ILE A 103 -1.88 12.53 6.00
CA ILE A 103 -2.23 12.95 4.64
C ILE A 103 -0.97 13.52 3.98
N ASP A 104 -0.62 12.96 2.83
CA ASP A 104 0.42 13.47 1.93
C ASP A 104 -0.20 13.70 0.55
N GLY A 105 -0.67 14.93 0.30
CA GLY A 105 -1.47 15.25 -0.89
C GLY A 105 -2.79 14.49 -0.92
N ASP A 106 -2.95 13.61 -1.91
CA ASP A 106 -4.11 12.73 -2.08
C ASP A 106 -3.90 11.32 -1.51
N ASP A 107 -2.74 11.06 -0.91
CA ASP A 107 -2.38 9.78 -0.34
C ASP A 107 -2.68 9.73 1.17
N LEU A 108 -3.08 8.54 1.65
CA LEU A 108 -3.29 8.23 3.06
C LEU A 108 -2.24 7.24 3.53
N LEU A 109 -1.48 7.60 4.57
CA LEU A 109 -0.43 6.79 5.14
C LEU A 109 -0.63 6.62 6.64
N GLY A 110 -0.20 5.48 7.17
CA GLY A 110 -0.15 5.26 8.62
C GLY A 110 -0.75 3.93 9.05
N GLU A 111 -0.77 3.73 10.36
CA GLU A 111 -1.23 2.50 10.99
C GLU A 111 -2.71 2.24 10.77
N GLY A 112 -3.55 3.30 10.77
CA GLY A 112 -4.98 3.17 10.52
C GLY A 112 -5.30 2.57 9.14
N VAL A 113 -4.55 2.97 8.10
CA VAL A 113 -4.69 2.41 6.74
C VAL A 113 -4.30 0.93 6.73
N ASN A 114 -3.19 0.59 7.40
CA ASN A 114 -2.73 -0.79 7.50
C ASN A 114 -3.77 -1.68 8.21
N LEU A 115 -4.40 -1.19 9.28
CA LEU A 115 -5.42 -1.94 10.00
C LEU A 115 -6.67 -2.17 9.15
N ALA A 116 -7.16 -1.13 8.44
CA ALA A 116 -8.28 -1.25 7.50
C ALA A 116 -8.01 -2.32 6.43
N ALA A 117 -6.82 -2.29 5.81
CA ALA A 117 -6.41 -3.29 4.83
C ALA A 117 -6.33 -4.70 5.42
N ARG A 118 -5.96 -4.84 6.70
CA ARG A 118 -5.93 -6.15 7.39
C ARG A 118 -7.32 -6.67 7.68
N LEU A 119 -8.24 -5.81 8.11
CA LEU A 119 -9.66 -6.17 8.28
C LEU A 119 -10.23 -6.64 6.94
N GLN A 120 -9.95 -5.91 5.85
CA GLN A 120 -10.35 -6.30 4.51
C GLN A 120 -9.82 -7.70 4.14
N ALA A 121 -8.52 -7.95 4.36
CA ALA A 121 -7.91 -9.22 4.00
C ALA A 121 -8.47 -10.42 4.80
N MET A 122 -8.99 -10.17 6.01
CA MET A 122 -9.63 -11.18 6.85
C MET A 122 -11.11 -11.40 6.53
N ALA A 123 -11.73 -10.51 5.76
CA ALA A 123 -13.13 -10.64 5.39
C ALA A 123 -13.34 -11.80 4.42
N GLU A 124 -14.44 -12.53 4.60
CA GLU A 124 -14.90 -13.49 3.60
C GLU A 124 -15.33 -12.75 2.31
N PRO A 125 -15.29 -13.39 1.12
CA PRO A 125 -15.75 -12.77 -0.11
C PRO A 125 -17.22 -12.34 -0.02
N GLY A 126 -17.50 -11.05 -0.26
CA GLY A 126 -18.81 -10.43 -0.04
C GLY A 126 -19.05 -9.95 1.39
N GLY A 127 -18.09 -10.15 2.28
CA GLY A 127 -18.14 -9.75 3.68
C GLY A 127 -17.65 -8.32 3.94
N ILE A 128 -18.10 -7.78 5.06
CA ILE A 128 -17.66 -6.49 5.60
C ILE A 128 -17.19 -6.72 7.04
N LEU A 129 -15.93 -6.42 7.30
CA LEU A 129 -15.37 -6.44 8.65
C LEU A 129 -15.08 -5.03 9.15
N ILE A 130 -15.39 -4.77 10.42
CA ILE A 130 -15.18 -3.49 11.07
C ILE A 130 -14.40 -3.67 12.37
N SER A 131 -13.63 -2.64 12.75
CA SER A 131 -12.95 -2.62 14.05
C SER A 131 -13.92 -2.28 15.18
N GLN A 132 -13.51 -2.55 16.42
CA GLN A 132 -14.26 -2.14 17.62
C GLN A 132 -14.58 -0.63 17.65
N GLN A 133 -13.63 0.23 17.30
CA GLN A 133 -13.86 1.68 17.28
C GLN A 133 -14.99 2.07 16.31
N VAL A 134 -15.11 1.37 15.19
CA VAL A 134 -16.20 1.59 14.22
C VAL A 134 -17.50 1.06 14.81
N TYR A 135 -17.51 -0.17 15.33
CA TYR A 135 -18.66 -0.81 15.96
C TYR A 135 -19.29 0.07 17.05
N ASP A 136 -18.47 0.61 17.96
CA ASP A 136 -18.91 1.44 19.07
C ASP A 136 -19.68 2.70 18.60
N GLN A 137 -19.32 3.23 17.43
CA GLN A 137 -19.93 4.42 16.84
C GLN A 137 -21.21 4.13 16.04
N VAL A 138 -21.38 2.92 15.51
CA VAL A 138 -22.46 2.59 14.58
C VAL A 138 -23.54 1.67 15.15
N GLN A 139 -23.24 0.88 16.20
CA GLN A 139 -24.14 -0.15 16.74
C GLN A 139 -25.54 0.37 17.13
N LYS A 140 -25.65 1.64 17.55
CA LYS A 140 -26.93 2.28 17.93
C LYS A 140 -27.56 3.10 16.81
N LYS A 141 -26.85 3.31 15.70
CA LYS A 141 -27.24 4.22 14.61
C LYS A 141 -27.69 3.48 13.36
N LEU A 142 -27.22 2.25 13.16
CA LEU A 142 -27.55 1.44 12.00
C LEU A 142 -28.42 0.25 12.39
N SER A 143 -29.50 0.04 11.64
CA SER A 143 -30.41 -1.11 11.79
C SER A 143 -29.88 -2.35 11.05
N VAL A 144 -28.64 -2.74 11.32
CA VAL A 144 -27.98 -3.92 10.73
C VAL A 144 -27.45 -4.86 11.81
N GLY A 145 -27.25 -6.14 11.45
CA GLY A 145 -26.69 -7.13 12.37
C GLY A 145 -25.17 -6.98 12.47
N PHE A 146 -24.64 -7.06 13.68
CA PHE A 146 -23.20 -7.12 13.94
C PHE A 146 -22.86 -8.43 14.65
N GLU A 147 -21.90 -9.18 14.11
CA GLU A 147 -21.41 -10.42 14.69
C GLU A 147 -20.00 -10.23 15.23
N TYR A 148 -19.76 -10.55 16.50
CA TYR A 148 -18.41 -10.50 17.06
C TYR A 148 -17.61 -11.74 16.65
N LEU A 149 -16.51 -11.53 15.93
CA LEU A 149 -15.66 -12.60 15.39
C LEU A 149 -14.43 -12.89 16.26
N GLY A 150 -14.35 -12.23 17.42
CA GLY A 150 -13.25 -12.35 18.37
C GLY A 150 -12.14 -11.34 18.17
N GLU A 151 -11.16 -11.41 19.06
CA GLU A 151 -9.93 -10.64 18.95
C GLU A 151 -8.99 -11.30 17.95
N ARG A 152 -8.44 -10.49 17.05
CA ARG A 152 -7.39 -10.89 16.12
C ARG A 152 -6.17 -10.04 16.40
N LYS A 153 -4.99 -10.64 16.34
CA LYS A 153 -3.72 -9.90 16.38
C LYS A 153 -3.21 -9.77 14.95
N PRO A 154 -3.43 -8.62 14.28
CA PRO A 154 -2.88 -8.41 12.95
C PRO A 154 -1.35 -8.43 13.04
N LYS A 155 -0.70 -8.96 12.00
CA LYS A 155 0.76 -9.00 11.94
C LYS A 155 1.32 -7.57 12.02
N ASN A 156 2.25 -7.32 12.94
CA ASN A 156 2.88 -6.03 13.26
C ASN A 156 2.06 -5.06 14.14
N PHE A 157 1.00 -5.52 14.81
CA PHE A 157 0.32 -4.76 15.85
C PHE A 157 0.70 -5.31 17.23
N GLU A 158 0.97 -4.42 18.19
CA GLU A 158 1.27 -4.82 19.57
C GLU A 158 0.01 -5.31 20.28
N GLU A 159 -1.14 -4.70 19.98
CA GLU A 159 -2.45 -4.98 20.58
C GLU A 159 -3.35 -5.85 19.70
N SER A 160 -4.17 -6.68 20.35
CA SER A 160 -5.23 -7.43 19.68
C SER A 160 -6.40 -6.48 19.37
N VAL A 161 -6.94 -6.57 18.15
CA VAL A 161 -8.08 -5.78 17.72
C VAL A 161 -9.32 -6.68 17.67
N ALA A 162 -10.37 -6.28 18.39
CA ALA A 162 -11.68 -6.89 18.30
C ALA A 162 -12.31 -6.61 16.91
N VAL A 163 -12.76 -7.69 16.25
CA VAL A 163 -13.29 -7.64 14.89
C VAL A 163 -14.76 -8.00 14.88
N TYR A 164 -15.56 -7.22 14.16
CA TYR A 164 -16.99 -7.44 13.99
C TYR A 164 -17.33 -7.61 12.51
N GLY A 165 -18.17 -8.58 12.18
CA GLY A 165 -18.77 -8.73 10.86
C GLY A 165 -20.08 -7.97 10.75
N VAL A 166 -20.32 -7.28 9.64
CA VAL A 166 -21.60 -6.63 9.35
C VAL A 166 -22.43 -7.58 8.49
N THR A 167 -23.61 -7.94 8.98
CA THR A 167 -24.59 -8.74 8.23
C THR A 167 -25.62 -7.79 7.61
N PRO A 168 -25.69 -7.69 6.27
CA PRO A 168 -26.69 -6.84 5.62
C PRO A 168 -28.11 -7.33 5.91
N PRO A 169 -29.11 -6.44 5.98
CA PRO A 169 -30.49 -6.82 6.23
C PRO A 169 -31.01 -7.72 5.10
N GLY A 170 -31.47 -8.93 5.45
CA GLY A 170 -31.98 -9.94 4.50
C GLY A 170 -31.03 -11.10 4.21
N ALA A 171 -29.76 -11.02 4.62
CA ALA A 171 -28.91 -12.20 4.72
C ALA A 171 -29.31 -12.97 5.98
N ALA A 172 -29.84 -14.19 5.83
CA ALA A 172 -30.08 -15.06 6.98
C ALA A 172 -28.78 -15.16 7.79
N PRO A 173 -28.82 -15.06 9.13
CA PRO A 173 -27.62 -15.27 9.94
C PRO A 173 -27.09 -16.65 9.58
N ALA A 174 -25.88 -16.70 9.02
CA ALA A 174 -25.20 -17.97 8.82
C ALA A 174 -25.13 -18.60 10.21
N LYS A 175 -25.81 -19.74 10.39
CA LYS A 175 -25.85 -20.47 11.66
C LYS A 175 -24.42 -20.55 12.20
N PRO A 176 -24.20 -20.31 13.51
CA PRO A 176 -22.89 -20.56 14.09
C PRO A 176 -22.58 -22.03 13.85
N ALA A 177 -21.56 -22.30 13.05
CA ALA A 177 -21.05 -23.64 12.82
C ALA A 177 -20.44 -24.14 14.14
N LYS A 178 -21.31 -24.62 15.05
CA LYS A 178 -20.92 -25.36 16.23
C LYS A 178 -20.15 -26.59 15.79
N GLY A 179 -18.93 -26.71 16.31
CA GLY A 179 -18.28 -28.00 16.52
C GLY A 179 -17.91 -28.76 15.25
N ARG A 180 -16.96 -28.23 14.48
CA ARG A 180 -15.99 -29.11 13.82
C ARG A 180 -14.60 -28.72 14.24
N SER A 181 -14.08 -29.48 15.20
CA SER A 181 -12.65 -29.69 15.40
C SER A 181 -12.03 -30.12 14.06
N HIS A 182 -11.65 -29.16 13.23
CA HIS A 182 -10.65 -29.42 12.21
C HIS A 182 -9.31 -29.44 12.93
N GLN A 183 -8.98 -30.66 13.37
CA GLN A 183 -7.60 -31.10 13.49
C GLN A 183 -6.79 -30.47 12.37
N ALA A 184 -5.65 -29.91 12.78
CA ALA A 184 -4.57 -29.46 11.92
C ALA A 184 -4.21 -30.55 10.90
N ARG A 185 -4.90 -30.54 9.76
CA ARG A 185 -4.42 -31.18 8.55
C ARG A 185 -3.78 -30.08 7.75
N ALA A 186 -2.45 -30.09 7.79
CA ALA A 186 -1.55 -29.21 7.10
C ALA A 186 -2.02 -28.91 5.66
N ALA A 187 -2.76 -27.81 5.51
CA ALA A 187 -2.79 -27.09 4.26
C ALA A 187 -1.42 -26.43 4.15
N ARG A 188 -0.59 -27.04 3.29
CA ARG A 188 0.62 -26.45 2.72
C ARG A 188 0.40 -24.94 2.48
N PRO A 189 1.31 -24.06 2.92
CA PRO A 189 1.09 -22.63 2.89
C PRO A 189 1.17 -22.10 1.46
N ALA A 190 0.01 -21.76 0.88
CA ALA A 190 -0.08 -20.94 -0.33
C ALA A 190 -0.61 -19.56 0.05
N ALA A 191 0.18 -18.82 0.81
CA ALA A 191 0.18 -17.35 0.86
C ALA A 191 1.49 -16.96 1.53
N ARG A 192 2.51 -16.83 0.68
CA ARG A 192 3.80 -16.28 1.04
C ARG A 192 3.59 -15.01 1.84
N THR A 193 4.34 -14.93 2.94
CA THR A 193 4.80 -13.67 3.47
C THR A 193 5.23 -12.76 2.33
N ALA A 194 4.50 -11.68 2.06
CA ALA A 194 5.09 -10.44 1.56
C ALA A 194 5.97 -9.84 2.67
N GLY A 195 6.92 -10.62 3.15
CA GLY A 195 8.00 -10.24 4.03
C GLY A 195 9.26 -10.47 3.22
N ALA A 196 10.00 -9.39 2.97
CA ALA A 196 11.42 -9.35 2.55
C ALA A 196 11.93 -10.26 1.39
N GLY A 197 11.10 -11.12 0.80
CA GLY A 197 11.45 -12.12 -0.20
C GLY A 197 10.75 -11.95 -1.55
N GLU A 198 9.58 -11.30 -1.60
CA GLU A 198 8.88 -10.98 -2.87
C GLU A 198 9.20 -9.59 -3.43
N LEU A 199 9.86 -8.75 -2.63
CA LEU A 199 10.47 -7.52 -3.13
C LEU A 199 11.61 -7.85 -4.11
N LYS A 200 12.29 -8.99 -3.91
CA LYS A 200 13.44 -9.44 -4.70
C LYS A 200 13.09 -9.66 -6.19
N PRO A 201 12.06 -10.44 -6.60
CA PRO A 201 11.73 -10.62 -8.02
C PRO A 201 11.08 -9.39 -8.68
N ARG A 202 10.31 -8.55 -7.96
CA ARG A 202 9.77 -7.29 -8.49
C ARG A 202 10.86 -6.23 -8.71
N ILE A 203 11.79 -6.09 -7.76
CA ILE A 203 13.01 -5.26 -7.92
C ILE A 203 13.90 -5.83 -9.02
N MET A 204 14.05 -7.15 -9.14
CA MET A 204 14.87 -7.78 -10.20
C MET A 204 14.24 -7.60 -11.59
N ARG A 205 12.91 -7.56 -11.70
CA ARG A 205 12.20 -7.23 -12.94
C ARG A 205 12.40 -5.76 -13.31
N LEU A 206 12.29 -4.84 -12.34
CA LEU A 206 12.61 -3.43 -12.54
C LEU A 206 14.08 -3.24 -12.96
N LEU A 207 15.02 -3.87 -12.25
CA LEU A 207 16.46 -3.85 -12.55
C LEU A 207 16.79 -4.42 -13.93
N ARG A 208 16.08 -5.48 -14.38
CA ARG A 208 16.25 -6.02 -15.73
C ARG A 208 15.71 -5.08 -16.81
N VAL A 209 14.57 -4.42 -16.56
CA VAL A 209 14.04 -3.41 -17.47
C VAL A 209 14.96 -2.19 -17.54
N PHE A 210 15.47 -1.72 -16.40
CA PHE A 210 16.47 -0.65 -16.36
C PHE A 210 17.78 -1.06 -17.02
N GLY A 211 18.26 -2.28 -16.79
CA GLY A 211 19.44 -2.81 -17.47
C GLY A 211 19.26 -2.92 -18.99
N ALA A 212 18.07 -3.32 -19.45
CA ALA A 212 17.73 -3.35 -20.87
C ALA A 212 17.66 -1.92 -21.46
N ILE A 213 17.07 -0.97 -20.74
CA ILE A 213 17.07 0.46 -21.15
C ILE A 213 18.49 1.00 -21.24
N VAL A 214 19.36 0.72 -20.27
CA VAL A 214 20.77 1.13 -20.29
C VAL A 214 21.52 0.45 -21.44
N ALA A 215 21.28 -0.84 -21.71
CA ALA A 215 21.90 -1.55 -22.83
C ALA A 215 21.45 -1.00 -24.20
N VAL A 216 20.17 -0.65 -24.35
CA VAL A 216 19.64 -0.01 -25.56
C VAL A 216 20.22 1.39 -25.73
N LEU A 217 20.30 2.19 -24.65
CA LEU A 217 20.94 3.49 -24.68
C LEU A 217 22.43 3.39 -25.03
N PHE A 218 23.15 2.38 -24.52
CA PHE A 218 24.55 2.12 -24.86
C PHE A 218 24.73 1.64 -26.31
N ALA A 219 23.80 0.85 -26.84
CA ALA A 219 23.80 0.45 -28.25
C ALA A 219 23.52 1.63 -29.19
N ILE A 220 22.63 2.54 -28.80
CA ILE A 220 22.39 3.81 -29.52
C ILE A 220 23.66 4.66 -29.51
N ASP A 221 24.34 4.76 -28.37
CA ASP A 221 25.59 5.50 -28.19
C ASP A 221 26.72 4.93 -29.08
N LEU A 222 26.85 3.60 -29.14
CA LEU A 222 27.81 2.90 -30.00
C LEU A 222 27.50 3.08 -31.50
N ALA A 223 26.22 3.16 -31.87
CA ALA A 223 25.75 3.35 -33.24
C ALA A 223 25.83 4.82 -33.72
N THR A 224 25.78 5.78 -32.80
CA THR A 224 25.77 7.23 -33.13
C THR A 224 27.16 7.88 -33.08
N GLY A 225 28.18 7.22 -32.51
CA GLY A 225 29.58 7.66 -32.56
C GLY A 225 29.84 9.02 -31.89
N GLY A 226 28.89 9.53 -31.12
CA GLY A 226 28.96 10.82 -30.41
C GLY A 226 29.59 10.71 -29.02
N PRO A 227 29.79 11.84 -28.31
CA PRO A 227 30.27 11.83 -26.93
C PRO A 227 29.26 11.07 -26.06
N MET A 228 29.75 10.03 -25.38
CA MET A 228 28.90 9.09 -24.65
C MET A 228 28.05 9.85 -23.62
N TRP A 229 26.75 10.04 -23.84
CA TRP A 229 25.86 10.74 -22.89
C TRP A 229 25.01 9.76 -22.06
N ALA A 230 24.93 8.51 -22.50
CA ALA A 230 24.15 7.44 -21.89
C ALA A 230 24.60 7.09 -20.47
N HIS A 231 25.89 7.27 -20.14
CA HIS A 231 26.40 6.97 -18.80
C HIS A 231 25.83 7.90 -17.73
N TRP A 232 25.51 9.16 -18.06
CA TRP A 232 24.83 10.08 -17.14
C TRP A 232 23.39 9.63 -16.82
N VAL A 233 22.67 9.14 -17.83
CA VAL A 233 21.32 8.58 -17.65
C VAL A 233 21.39 7.29 -16.82
N ALA A 234 22.34 6.41 -17.10
CA ALA A 234 22.56 5.19 -16.34
C ALA A 234 22.91 5.48 -14.86
N LEU A 235 23.73 6.51 -14.61
CA LEU A 235 24.11 6.93 -13.27
C LEU A 235 22.91 7.46 -12.47
N ILE A 236 22.04 8.26 -13.09
CA ILE A 236 20.81 8.77 -12.47
C ILE A 236 19.87 7.61 -12.11
N LEU A 237 19.65 6.68 -13.04
CA LEU A 237 18.79 5.53 -12.83
C LEU A 237 19.32 4.58 -11.74
N ALA A 238 20.63 4.31 -11.74
CA ALA A 238 21.28 3.52 -10.70
C ALA A 238 21.14 4.17 -9.32
N THR A 239 21.25 5.50 -9.24
CA THR A 239 21.11 6.24 -7.99
C THR A 239 19.68 6.22 -7.47
N ILE A 240 18.68 6.39 -8.33
CA ILE A 240 17.26 6.30 -7.95
C ILE A 240 16.94 4.89 -7.42
N ALA A 241 17.46 3.85 -8.07
CA ALA A 241 17.29 2.47 -7.63
C ALA A 241 17.95 2.24 -6.26
N ALA A 242 19.18 2.71 -6.06
CA ALA A 242 19.91 2.60 -4.78
C ALA A 242 19.21 3.37 -3.65
N TYR A 243 18.70 4.58 -3.92
CA TYR A 243 17.97 5.39 -2.95
C TYR A 243 16.66 4.72 -2.50
N ARG A 244 15.92 4.11 -3.44
CA ARG A 244 14.71 3.32 -3.12
C ARG A 244 15.03 2.03 -2.36
N ALA A 245 16.21 1.45 -2.57
CA ALA A 245 16.68 0.26 -1.85
C ALA A 245 17.28 0.56 -0.46
N ALA A 246 17.48 1.83 -0.09
CA ALA A 246 18.06 2.22 1.19
C ALA A 246 17.41 1.59 2.44
N PRO A 247 16.07 1.41 2.53
CA PRO A 247 15.44 0.72 3.65
C PRO A 247 15.84 -0.76 3.79
N LEU A 248 16.31 -1.39 2.72
CA LEU A 248 16.78 -2.78 2.72
C LEU A 248 18.25 -2.89 3.16
N MET A 249 19.01 -1.82 2.98
CA MET A 249 20.42 -1.71 3.36
C MET A 249 20.59 -1.35 4.84
N ALA A 250 19.58 -0.73 5.45
CA ALA A 250 19.57 -0.41 6.87
C ALA A 250 19.61 -1.71 7.72
N ARG A 251 20.74 -1.94 8.41
CA ARG A 251 20.95 -3.05 9.34
C ARG A 251 21.74 -2.60 10.55
N GLY A 252 21.28 -2.99 11.75
CA GLY A 252 21.99 -2.81 13.01
C GLY A 252 22.19 -1.35 13.42
N TRP A 253 23.26 -0.74 12.92
CA TRP A 253 23.75 0.60 13.30
C TRP A 253 23.53 1.67 12.24
N LEU A 254 23.09 1.29 11.04
CA LEU A 254 22.87 2.20 9.92
C LEU A 254 21.37 2.52 9.78
N SER A 255 20.97 3.76 10.07
CA SER A 255 19.59 4.18 9.87
C SER A 255 19.26 4.35 8.38
N VAL A 256 17.97 4.35 8.04
CA VAL A 256 17.52 4.54 6.63
C VAL A 256 17.96 5.91 6.10
N SER A 257 18.00 6.93 6.96
CA SER A 257 18.50 8.26 6.62
C SER A 257 20.02 8.25 6.37
N ASP A 258 20.81 7.50 7.15
CA ASP A 258 22.24 7.30 6.88
C ASP A 258 22.49 6.64 5.53
N ALA A 259 21.75 5.57 5.22
CA ALA A 259 21.88 4.85 3.95
C ALA A 259 21.56 5.74 2.73
N ARG A 260 20.52 6.57 2.82
CA ARG A 260 20.17 7.54 1.76
C ARG A 260 21.25 8.60 1.57
N LEU A 261 21.85 9.06 2.67
CA LEU A 261 22.90 10.07 2.65
C LEU A 261 24.18 9.53 2.00
N LEU A 262 24.54 8.27 2.27
CA LEU A 262 25.64 7.58 1.61
C LEU A 262 25.43 7.41 0.10
N VAL A 263 24.21 7.11 -0.36
CA VAL A 263 23.89 7.02 -1.80
C VAL A 263 24.11 8.35 -2.51
N ILE A 264 23.73 9.47 -1.87
CA ILE A 264 23.94 10.81 -2.43
C ILE A 264 25.43 11.16 -2.48
N ILE A 265 26.19 10.84 -1.43
CA ILE A 265 27.65 11.03 -1.41
C ILE A 265 28.32 10.20 -2.52
N ALA A 266 27.90 8.94 -2.69
CA ALA A 266 28.42 8.07 -3.74
C ALA A 266 28.10 8.58 -5.15
N LEU A 267 26.89 9.12 -5.38
CA LEU A 267 26.55 9.79 -6.64
C LEU A 267 27.49 10.98 -6.91
N LEU A 268 27.68 11.88 -5.94
CA LEU A 268 28.54 13.04 -6.09
C LEU A 268 29.99 12.65 -6.39
N ALA A 269 30.51 11.62 -5.71
CA ALA A 269 31.83 11.07 -5.99
C ALA A 269 31.94 10.49 -7.41
N LEU A 270 30.91 9.78 -7.88
CA LEU A 270 30.87 9.26 -9.26
C LEU A 270 30.81 10.39 -10.30
N ILE A 271 29.96 11.40 -10.10
CA ILE A 271 29.90 12.57 -10.99
C ILE A 271 31.28 13.20 -11.09
N ASN A 272 31.97 13.41 -9.96
CA ASN A 272 33.30 13.99 -9.93
C ASN A 272 34.36 13.11 -10.63
N ALA A 273 34.23 11.78 -10.56
CA ALA A 273 35.13 10.85 -11.26
C ALA A 273 34.89 10.85 -12.77
N PHE A 274 33.64 10.92 -13.22
CA PHE A 274 33.28 10.98 -14.64
C PHE A 274 33.51 12.36 -15.26
N SER A 275 33.45 13.43 -14.48
CA SER A 275 33.69 14.81 -14.91
C SER A 275 35.12 15.29 -14.60
N TRP A 276 36.08 14.39 -14.42
CA TRP A 276 37.39 14.71 -13.84
C TRP A 276 38.15 15.75 -14.68
N SER A 277 38.41 16.92 -14.07
CA SER A 277 39.17 18.03 -14.64
C SER A 277 40.40 18.41 -13.81
N GLY A 278 40.78 17.58 -12.83
CA GLY A 278 41.91 17.82 -11.91
C GLY A 278 41.55 18.44 -10.56
N GLU A 279 40.28 18.81 -10.33
CA GLU A 279 39.80 19.37 -9.06
C GLU A 279 38.67 18.52 -8.45
N LEU A 280 38.76 18.28 -7.13
CA LEU A 280 37.77 17.53 -6.34
C LEU A 280 36.65 18.45 -5.83
N TRP A 281 35.85 19.02 -6.73
CA TRP A 281 34.79 19.97 -6.37
C TRP A 281 33.68 19.33 -5.53
N ALA A 282 33.45 18.01 -5.66
CA ALA A 282 32.39 17.30 -4.93
C ALA A 282 32.58 17.22 -3.40
N ILE A 283 33.78 17.51 -2.89
CA ILE A 283 34.07 17.54 -1.45
C ILE A 283 33.24 18.61 -0.73
N TRP A 284 33.07 19.77 -1.35
CA TRP A 284 32.35 20.90 -0.76
C TRP A 284 30.84 20.63 -0.53
N PRO A 285 30.05 20.20 -1.53
CA PRO A 285 28.65 19.85 -1.32
C PRO A 285 28.48 18.60 -0.44
N ALA A 286 29.36 17.60 -0.54
CA ALA A 286 29.30 16.43 0.33
C ALA A 286 29.51 16.80 1.81
N ALA A 287 30.50 17.67 2.10
CA ALA A 287 30.75 18.18 3.45
C ALA A 287 29.57 19.00 3.98
N ALA A 288 28.95 19.84 3.14
CA ALA A 288 27.77 20.62 3.52
C ALA A 288 26.57 19.71 3.88
N ILE A 289 26.31 18.66 3.11
CA ILE A 289 25.23 17.69 3.39
C ILE A 289 25.46 16.98 4.73
N VAL A 290 26.69 16.55 5.00
CA VAL A 290 27.05 15.90 6.27
C VAL A 290 26.89 16.87 7.45
N LEU A 291 27.33 18.12 7.29
CA LEU A 291 27.21 19.15 8.32
C LEU A 291 25.74 19.46 8.64
N ILE A 292 24.89 19.64 7.63
CA ILE A 292 23.44 19.88 7.80
C ILE A 292 22.79 18.69 8.52
N ALA A 293 23.14 17.46 8.15
CA ALA A 293 22.61 16.26 8.78
C ALA A 293 23.03 16.12 10.26
N LEU A 294 24.27 16.50 10.60
CA LEU A 294 24.75 16.54 11.98
C LEU A 294 24.07 17.64 12.79
N LEU A 295 23.91 18.84 12.22
CA LEU A 295 23.22 19.96 12.87
C LEU A 295 21.75 19.62 13.16
N GLY A 296 21.08 18.98 12.21
CA GLY A 296 19.71 18.50 12.38
C GLY A 296 19.57 17.46 13.50
N ARG A 297 20.57 16.57 13.69
CA ARG A 297 20.57 15.60 14.80
C ARG A 297 20.82 16.25 16.16
N LEU A 298 21.61 17.32 16.21
CA LEU A 298 21.86 18.09 17.42
C LEU A 298 20.62 18.88 17.86
N LEU A 299 19.94 19.53 16.91
CA LEU A 299 18.72 20.29 17.17
C LEU A 299 17.52 19.41 17.55
N ALA A 300 17.48 18.17 17.08
CA ALA A 300 16.42 17.20 17.43
C ALA A 300 16.61 16.52 18.80
N ARG A 301 17.73 16.79 19.51
CA ARG A 301 18.06 16.22 20.82
C ARG A 301 17.92 17.20 21.99
N GLY A 302 17.59 18.46 21.73
CA GLY A 302 17.28 19.48 22.75
C GLY A 302 15.79 19.75 22.83
#